data_AF-A0A402A4H4-F1
#
_entry.id   AF-A0A402A4H4-F1
#
_cell.length_a   1.000
_cell.length_b   1.000
_cell.length_c   1.000
_cell.angle_alpha   90.00
_cell.angle_beta   90.00
_cell.angle_gamma   90.00
#
_symmetry.space_group_name_H-M   'P 1'
#
loop_
_entity.id
_entity.type
_entity.pdbx_description
1 polymer ?
#
loop_
_entity_poly.entity_id
_entity_poly.type
_entity_poly.pdbx_seq_one_letter_code
_entity_poly.pdbx_strand_id
1 'polypeptide(L)'
;MQNNARGFQWYLAELLEEARITGEAEHIVYNSLVLIRASSPEEAYKKALQRGKEREDNYEDDEGRWVTVAFRGLSDLNLIDGELEDGAEIIYEELEGISDEELVNLIPPKEQLGVFRVEE
;
A
#
# COMPACT_ATOMS: atom_id res chain seq x y z
N MET A 1 -22.62 9.71 -12.33
CA MET A 1 -23.04 8.29 -12.44
C MET A 1 -22.71 7.81 -13.85
N GLN A 2 -21.56 7.17 -14.05
CA GLN A 2 -21.21 6.54 -15.32
C GLN A 2 -21.17 5.01 -15.15
N ASN A 3 -22.16 4.39 -15.80
CA ASN A 3 -22.22 3.05 -16.37
C ASN A 3 -21.40 1.92 -15.72
N ASN A 4 -22.04 1.21 -14.78
CA ASN A 4 -21.66 -0.15 -14.39
C ASN A 4 -22.02 -1.16 -15.49
N ALA A 5 -21.06 -1.50 -16.36
CA ALA A 5 -21.05 -2.86 -16.90
C ALA A 5 -20.67 -3.78 -15.73
N ARG A 6 -21.57 -4.70 -15.31
CA ARG A 6 -21.29 -5.69 -14.25
C ARG A 6 -20.13 -6.60 -14.70
N GLY A 7 -18.91 -6.22 -14.33
CA GLY A 7 -17.65 -6.91 -14.57
C GLY A 7 -16.68 -6.64 -13.43
N PHE A 8 -15.55 -7.33 -13.43
CA PHE A 8 -14.50 -7.12 -12.43
C PHE A 8 -13.93 -5.70 -12.52
N GLN A 9 -13.79 -5.05 -11.36
CA GLN A 9 -13.15 -3.76 -11.15
C GLN A 9 -11.81 -3.93 -10.43
N TRP A 10 -11.01 -2.87 -10.43
CA TRP A 10 -9.76 -2.80 -9.67
C TRP A 10 -9.96 -1.99 -8.40
N TYR A 11 -9.38 -2.48 -7.31
CA TYR A 11 -9.34 -1.83 -6.02
C TYR A 11 -7.88 -1.72 -5.59
N LEU A 12 -7.54 -0.65 -4.88
CA LEU A 12 -6.25 -0.45 -4.24
C LEU A 12 -6.40 -0.74 -2.74
N ALA A 13 -5.73 -1.76 -2.25
CA ALA A 13 -5.70 -2.10 -0.83
C ALA A 13 -4.38 -1.67 -0.21
N GLU A 14 -4.44 -1.07 0.97
CA GLU A 14 -3.27 -0.85 1.81
C GLU A 14 -3.19 -1.96 2.86
N LEU A 15 -2.16 -2.80 2.78
CA LEU A 15 -1.93 -3.90 3.73
C LEU A 15 -0.93 -3.46 4.79
N LEU A 16 -1.37 -3.42 6.05
CA LEU A 16 -0.54 -3.07 7.19
C LEU A 16 0.05 -4.33 7.83
N GLU A 17 1.38 -4.41 7.86
CA GLU A 17 2.14 -5.51 8.44
C GLU A 17 3.10 -4.97 9.50
N GLU A 18 3.36 -5.77 10.53
CA GLU A 18 4.34 -5.46 11.57
C GLU A 18 5.38 -6.57 11.62
N ALA A 19 6.66 -6.21 11.49
CA ALA A 19 7.79 -7.09 11.74
C ALA A 19 8.41 -6.82 13.12
N ARG A 20 8.60 -7.89 13.88
CA ARG A 20 9.27 -7.85 15.19
C ARG A 20 10.49 -8.75 15.16
N ILE A 21 11.63 -8.19 15.56
CA ILE A 21 12.90 -8.90 15.67
C ILE A 21 13.11 -9.27 17.13
N THR A 22 13.44 -10.54 17.38
CA THR A 22 13.64 -11.04 18.74
C THR A 22 14.82 -10.31 19.41
N GLY A 23 14.55 -9.71 20.58
CA GLY A 23 15.55 -8.95 21.34
C GLY A 23 15.56 -7.45 21.04
N GLU A 24 14.86 -7.00 20.01
CA GLU A 24 14.70 -5.59 19.68
C GLU A 24 13.42 -5.02 20.32
N ALA A 25 13.51 -3.77 20.81
CA ALA A 25 12.35 -3.07 21.38
C ALA A 25 11.47 -2.45 20.29
N GLU A 26 12.09 -2.02 19.19
CA GLU A 26 11.43 -1.40 18.06
C GLU A 26 10.85 -2.46 17.10
N HIS A 27 9.77 -2.10 16.44
CA HIS A 27 9.15 -2.90 15.38
C HIS A 27 9.12 -2.10 14.10
N ILE A 28 9.14 -2.80 12.97
CA ILE A 28 9.06 -2.20 11.64
C ILE A 28 7.62 -2.35 11.15
N VAL A 29 7.03 -1.27 10.65
CA VAL A 29 5.70 -1.28 10.05
C VAL A 29 5.84 -1.17 8.53
N TYR A 30 5.23 -2.10 7.80
CA TYR A 30 5.12 -2.02 6.35
C TYR A 30 3.68 -1.65 5.99
N ASN A 31 3.52 -0.59 5.19
CA ASN A 31 2.25 -0.27 4.54
C ASN A 31 2.39 -0.52 3.04
N SER A 32 1.82 -1.62 2.55
CA SER A 32 1.94 -2.04 1.15
C SER A 32 0.70 -1.70 0.35
N LEU A 33 0.87 -1.03 -0.79
CA LEU A 33 -0.19 -0.83 -1.78
C LEU A 33 -0.32 -2.05 -2.71
N VAL A 34 -1.52 -2.63 -2.81
CA VAL A 34 -1.79 -3.87 -3.56
C VAL A 34 -3.04 -3.74 -4.41
N LEU A 35 -2.91 -4.05 -5.71
CA LEU A 35 -4.06 -4.16 -6.62
C LEU A 35 -4.88 -5.42 -6.35
N ILE A 36 -6.20 -5.23 -6.24
CA ILE A 36 -7.19 -6.29 -6.04
C ILE A 36 -8.24 -6.24 -7.14
N ARG A 37 -8.34 -7.31 -7.93
CA ARG A 37 -9.41 -7.47 -8.93
C ARG A 37 -10.62 -8.14 -8.30
N ALA A 38 -11.78 -7.50 -8.31
CA ALA A 38 -12.99 -8.03 -7.67
C ALA A 38 -14.27 -7.55 -8.38
N SER A 39 -15.34 -8.32 -8.29
CA SER A 39 -16.65 -7.98 -8.85
C SER A 39 -17.52 -7.14 -7.91
N SER A 40 -17.09 -6.95 -6.67
CA SER A 40 -17.75 -6.13 -5.66
C SER A 40 -16.76 -5.68 -4.57
N PRO A 41 -17.08 -4.61 -3.81
CA PRO A 41 -16.25 -4.18 -2.68
C PRO A 41 -16.05 -5.27 -1.62
N GLU A 42 -17.08 -6.07 -1.36
CA GLU A 42 -17.03 -7.18 -0.39
C GLU A 42 -16.05 -8.29 -0.82
N GLU A 43 -16.02 -8.60 -2.12
CA GLU A 43 -15.03 -9.54 -2.66
C GLU A 43 -13.62 -8.95 -2.62
N ALA A 44 -13.48 -7.65 -2.89
CA ALA A 44 -12.19 -6.95 -2.79
C ALA A 44 -11.63 -7.01 -1.36
N TYR A 45 -12.46 -6.71 -0.37
CA TYR A 45 -12.10 -6.77 1.04
C TYR A 45 -11.62 -8.17 1.45
N LYS A 46 -12.37 -9.22 1.10
CA LYS A 46 -11.99 -10.61 1.38
C LYS A 46 -10.67 -11.00 0.72
N LYS A 47 -10.47 -10.61 -0.53
CA LYS A 47 -9.21 -10.84 -1.26
C LYS A 47 -8.05 -10.10 -0.62
N ALA A 48 -8.23 -8.84 -0.22
CA ALA A 48 -7.20 -8.05 0.45
C ALA A 48 -6.80 -8.67 1.79
N LEU A 49 -7.76 -9.08 2.62
CA LEU A 49 -7.48 -9.80 3.87
C LEU A 49 -6.72 -11.10 3.65
N GLN A 50 -7.13 -11.90 2.66
CA GLN A 50 -6.45 -13.15 2.32
C GLN A 50 -4.99 -12.89 1.89
N ARG A 51 -4.76 -11.86 1.08
CA ARG A 51 -3.41 -11.46 0.65
C ARG A 51 -2.54 -11.00 1.80
N GLY A 52 -3.09 -10.22 2.74
CA GLY A 52 -2.37 -9.84 3.94
C GLY A 52 -1.99 -11.06 4.79
N LYS A 53 -2.91 -12.00 4.96
CA LYS A 53 -2.64 -13.26 5.69
C LYS A 53 -1.58 -14.14 5.03
N GLU A 54 -1.52 -14.17 3.71
CA GLU A 54 -0.48 -14.89 2.96
C GLU A 54 0.93 -14.32 3.14
N ARG A 55 1.04 -13.11 3.68
CA ARG A 55 2.32 -12.43 3.96
C ARG A 55 2.75 -12.52 5.42
N GLU A 56 1.95 -13.14 6.29
CA GLU A 56 2.42 -13.50 7.63
C GLU A 56 3.55 -14.52 7.49
N ASP A 57 4.68 -14.23 8.14
CA ASP A 57 5.87 -15.06 8.00
C ASP A 57 6.72 -15.05 9.26
N ASN A 58 7.62 -16.01 9.33
CA ASN A 58 8.40 -16.35 10.48
C ASN A 58 9.74 -16.92 9.99
N TYR A 59 10.80 -16.13 10.05
CA TYR A 59 12.11 -16.48 9.49
C TYR A 59 13.27 -15.99 10.35
N GLU A 60 14.47 -16.49 10.06
CA GLU A 60 15.74 -16.04 10.65
C GLU A 60 16.39 -15.03 9.70
N ASP A 61 16.80 -13.86 10.20
CA ASP A 61 17.53 -12.86 9.41
C ASP A 61 19.00 -13.25 9.21
N ASP A 62 19.74 -12.45 8.42
CA ASP A 62 21.16 -12.72 8.11
C ASP A 62 22.09 -12.65 9.34
N GLU A 63 21.60 -12.13 10.47
CA GLU A 63 22.31 -12.03 11.75
C GLU A 63 21.92 -13.16 12.71
N GLY A 64 21.07 -14.10 12.28
CA GLY A 64 20.63 -15.24 13.08
C GLY A 64 19.50 -14.92 14.07
N ARG A 65 18.84 -13.77 13.91
CA ARG A 65 17.74 -13.35 14.79
C ARG A 65 16.41 -13.76 14.20
N TRP A 66 15.50 -14.14 15.09
CA TRP A 66 14.14 -14.52 14.72
C TRP A 66 13.26 -13.31 14.43
N VAL A 67 12.71 -13.24 13.22
CA VAL A 67 11.78 -12.21 12.75
C VAL A 67 10.38 -12.81 12.60
N THR A 68 9.39 -12.16 13.22
CA THR A 68 7.97 -12.48 13.04
C THR A 68 7.28 -11.33 12.33
N VAL A 69 6.70 -11.62 11.17
CA VAL A 69 5.86 -10.70 10.39
C VAL A 69 4.40 -11.05 10.62
N ALA A 70 3.62 -10.09 11.11
CA ALA A 70 2.19 -10.25 11.38
C ALA A 70 1.38 -9.24 10.57
N PHE A 71 0.33 -9.72 9.89
CA PHE A 71 -0.63 -8.88 9.22
C PHE A 71 -1.59 -8.26 10.24
N ARG A 72 -1.64 -6.93 10.28
CA ARG A 72 -2.42 -6.16 11.24
C ARG A 72 -3.78 -5.75 10.72
N GLY A 73 -3.96 -5.68 9.40
CA GLY A 73 -5.23 -5.37 8.77
C GLY A 73 -5.06 -4.48 7.54
N LEU A 74 -6.16 -3.92 7.08
CA LEU A 74 -6.16 -2.93 6.01
C LEU A 74 -6.19 -1.53 6.61
N SER A 75 -5.29 -0.63 6.21
CA SER A 75 -5.44 0.80 6.53
C SER A 75 -6.40 1.50 5.59
N ASP A 76 -6.51 1.03 4.34
CA ASP A 76 -7.43 1.54 3.34
C ASP A 76 -7.80 0.50 2.26
N LEU A 77 -8.93 0.73 1.57
CA LEU A 77 -9.40 -0.05 0.43
C LEU A 77 -10.28 0.82 -0.50
N ASN A 78 -9.69 1.31 -1.60
CA ASN A 78 -10.37 2.21 -2.53
C ASN A 78 -10.69 1.53 -3.86
N LEU A 79 -11.82 1.90 -4.47
CA LEU A 79 -12.10 1.57 -5.86
C LEU A 79 -11.22 2.45 -6.75
N ILE A 80 -10.58 1.85 -7.76
CA ILE A 80 -9.91 2.60 -8.82
C ILE A 80 -10.94 2.88 -9.90
N ASP A 81 -11.19 4.17 -10.17
CA ASP A 81 -12.12 4.60 -11.20
C ASP A 81 -11.47 4.47 -12.59
N GLY A 82 -12.15 3.77 -13.50
CA GLY A 82 -11.70 3.60 -14.89
C GLY A 82 -10.88 2.34 -15.15
N GLU A 83 -10.18 2.32 -16.28
CA GLU A 83 -9.30 1.22 -16.68
C GLU A 83 -7.85 1.50 -16.27
N LEU A 84 -7.08 0.45 -15.98
CA LEU A 84 -5.65 0.58 -15.71
C LEU A 84 -4.90 0.71 -17.04
N GLU A 85 -4.63 1.95 -17.44
CA GLU A 85 -3.91 2.32 -18.65
C GLU A 85 -2.89 3.45 -18.39
N ASP A 86 -2.16 3.87 -19.43
CA ASP A 86 -1.24 5.00 -19.34
C ASP A 86 -1.98 6.28 -18.94
N GLY A 87 -1.56 6.92 -17.86
CA GLY A 87 -2.23 8.09 -17.29
C GLY A 87 -3.41 7.79 -16.37
N ALA A 88 -3.71 6.52 -16.07
CA ALA A 88 -4.75 6.17 -15.11
C ALA A 88 -4.40 6.64 -13.69
N GLU A 89 -5.35 7.29 -13.02
CA GLU A 89 -5.24 7.67 -11.61
C GLU A 89 -5.48 6.44 -10.73
N ILE A 90 -4.56 6.19 -9.78
CA ILE A 90 -4.64 5.03 -8.88
C ILE A 90 -5.22 5.44 -7.52
N ILE A 91 -4.85 6.63 -7.04
CA ILE A 91 -5.35 7.24 -5.80
C ILE A 91 -5.32 8.76 -5.98
N TYR A 92 -6.31 9.43 -5.37
CA TYR A 92 -6.39 10.88 -5.28
C TYR A 92 -6.39 11.29 -3.80
N GLU A 93 -5.57 12.27 -3.46
CA GLU A 93 -5.51 12.86 -2.13
C GLU A 93 -5.76 14.37 -2.22
N GLU A 94 -6.70 14.86 -1.40
CA GLU A 94 -6.98 16.29 -1.26
C GLU A 94 -6.35 16.81 0.03
N LEU A 95 -5.43 17.77 -0.10
CA LEU A 95 -4.74 18.39 1.03
C LEU A 95 -5.27 19.81 1.23
N GLU A 96 -5.99 20.03 2.33
CA GLU A 96 -6.49 21.34 2.72
C GLU A 96 -5.60 22.00 3.78
N GLY A 97 -5.49 23.34 3.73
CA GLY A 97 -4.83 24.12 4.78
C GLY A 97 -3.30 24.09 4.79
N ILE A 98 -2.68 23.54 3.74
CA ILE A 98 -1.21 23.56 3.59
C ILE A 98 -0.71 24.98 3.25
N SER A 99 0.43 25.34 3.82
CA SER A 99 1.15 26.58 3.50
C SER A 99 1.89 26.49 2.18
N ASP A 100 2.26 27.64 1.60
CA ASP A 100 3.09 27.70 0.40
C ASP A 100 4.46 27.01 0.60
N GLU A 101 5.02 27.05 1.82
CA GLU A 101 6.27 26.37 2.15
C GLU A 101 6.09 24.84 2.16
N GLU A 102 5.01 24.34 2.74
CA GLU A 102 4.68 22.91 2.71
C GLU A 102 4.41 22.44 1.28
N LEU A 103 3.71 23.23 0.47
CA LEU A 103 3.43 22.92 -0.93
C LEU A 103 4.73 22.73 -1.74
N VAL A 104 5.73 23.58 -1.53
CA VAL A 104 7.03 23.44 -2.19
C VAL A 104 7.72 22.13 -1.78
N ASN A 105 7.58 21.71 -0.52
CA ASN A 105 8.16 20.47 -0.03
C ASN A 105 7.46 19.20 -0.56
N LEU A 106 6.23 19.31 -1.07
CA LEU A 106 5.54 18.21 -1.77
C LEU A 106 6.12 17.92 -3.17
N ILE A 107 6.98 18.79 -3.70
CA ILE A 107 7.59 18.66 -5.03
C ILE A 107 9.08 18.39 -4.87
N PRO A 108 9.49 17.14 -4.58
CA PRO A 108 10.91 16.84 -4.42
C PRO A 108 11.67 17.03 -5.75
N PRO A 109 12.98 17.33 -5.69
CA PRO A 109 13.81 17.35 -6.88
C PRO A 109 13.82 15.95 -7.54
N LYS A 110 14.07 15.91 -8.86
CA LYS A 110 14.00 14.69 -9.68
C LYS A 110 14.82 13.54 -9.08
N GLU A 111 16.01 13.84 -8.59
CA GLU A 111 16.96 12.89 -8.02
C GLU A 111 16.46 12.24 -6.73
N GLN A 112 15.44 12.82 -6.10
CA GLN A 112 14.78 12.29 -4.91
C GLN A 112 13.47 11.55 -5.22
N LEU A 113 13.02 11.46 -6.48
CA LEU A 113 11.91 10.57 -6.84
C LEU A 113 12.40 9.12 -6.83
N GLY A 114 11.60 8.19 -6.30
CA GLY A 114 12.02 6.82 -6.00
C GLY A 114 12.73 6.08 -7.14
N VAL A 115 12.31 6.27 -8.39
CA VAL A 115 12.91 5.63 -9.57
C VAL A 115 14.29 6.19 -9.96
N PHE A 116 14.63 7.39 -9.50
CA PHE A 116 15.91 8.07 -9.77
C PHE A 116 16.85 8.08 -8.57
N ARG A 117 16.37 7.66 -7.38
CA ARG A 117 17.24 7.49 -6.21
C ARG A 117 18.25 6.38 -6.52
N VAL A 118 19.53 6.69 -6.33
CA VAL A 118 20.60 5.68 -6.32
C VAL A 118 20.57 5.07 -4.92
N GLU A 119 20.39 3.76 -4.81
CA GLU A 119 20.60 3.06 -3.54
C GLU A 119 22.09 3.18 -3.17
N GLU A 120 22.39 3.75 -2.00
CA GLU A 120 23.74 3.74 -1.40
C GLU A 120 24.05 2.39 -0.76
#